data_AF-A0A7S0C6M4-F1
#
_entry.id   AF-A0A7S0C6M4-F1
#
_cell.length_a   1.000
_cell.length_b   1.000
_cell.length_c   1.000
_cell.angle_alpha   90.00
_cell.angle_beta   90.00
_cell.angle_gamma   90.00
#
_symmetry.space_group_name_H-M   'P 1'
#
loop_
_entity.id
_entity.type
_entity.pdbx_description
1 polymer ?
#
loop_
_entity_poly.entity_id
_entity_poly.type
_entity_poly.pdbx_seq_one_letter_code
_entity_poly.pdbx_strand_id
1 'polypeptide(L)'
;KNIQIIIMSFLSPLLRRTSMCTMMPIMTPAYHRGSLNRLVLFSRNNMLLDQKQQITITNLQSRGMASKKHRAVLRQSKGFRGRANRCFTLAIGRLEKSWQYAYRDRKVKKRDMRRLWIERINAGVRQHGLSYSVFMNKWRKSGVFDVDRKIMADLAMNEPFSFKALVDVIKMKTSAAP
;
A
#
# COMPACT_ATOMS: atom_id res chain seq x y z
N LYS A 1 1.70 -34.91 -25.31
CA LYS A 1 3.11 -34.98 -25.78
C LYS A 1 3.48 -33.63 -26.39
N ASN A 2 4.78 -33.32 -26.49
CA ASN A 2 5.33 -32.19 -27.26
C ASN A 2 4.97 -30.76 -26.80
N ILE A 3 5.25 -30.46 -25.53
CA ILE A 3 6.00 -29.22 -25.25
C ILE A 3 7.47 -29.62 -25.37
N GLN A 4 8.11 -29.28 -26.48
CA GLN A 4 9.51 -29.58 -26.80
C GLN A 4 10.01 -28.54 -27.79
N ILE A 5 11.27 -28.14 -27.65
CA ILE A 5 12.01 -27.28 -28.62
C ILE A 5 11.37 -25.89 -28.84
N ILE A 6 11.06 -25.19 -27.74
CA ILE A 6 11.55 -23.80 -27.64
C ILE A 6 13.04 -23.91 -27.29
N ILE A 7 13.90 -24.05 -28.31
CA ILE A 7 15.36 -23.82 -28.35
C ILE A 7 15.74 -23.95 -29.83
N MET A 8 15.73 -22.83 -30.54
CA MET A 8 16.43 -22.61 -31.83
C MET A 8 16.75 -21.10 -31.99
N SER A 9 17.17 -20.48 -30.88
CA SER A 9 18.06 -19.32 -30.95
C SER A 9 19.45 -19.80 -31.41
N PHE A 10 20.28 -18.89 -31.93
CA PHE A 10 21.62 -19.15 -32.50
C PHE A 10 21.57 -19.96 -33.81
N LEU A 11 21.48 -19.34 -34.99
CA LEU A 11 22.56 -18.53 -35.55
C LEU A 11 22.08 -17.59 -36.68
N SER A 12 22.52 -16.33 -36.66
CA SER A 12 22.74 -15.53 -37.88
C SER A 12 24.20 -15.74 -38.30
N PRO A 13 24.53 -15.91 -39.60
CA PRO A 13 24.96 -14.71 -40.34
C PRO A 13 24.74 -14.72 -41.88
N LEU A 14 24.69 -13.50 -42.46
CA LEU A 14 25.32 -12.99 -43.70
C LEU A 14 25.39 -13.81 -45.03
N LEU A 15 25.47 -13.05 -46.14
CA LEU A 15 25.95 -13.39 -47.51
C LEU A 15 24.97 -13.98 -48.57
N ARG A 16 24.20 -13.07 -49.20
CA ARG A 16 24.15 -12.76 -50.68
C ARG A 16 22.86 -11.95 -50.95
N ARG A 17 22.82 -10.85 -51.72
CA ARG A 17 23.76 -10.19 -52.64
C ARG A 17 24.08 -10.99 -53.92
N THR A 18 23.20 -10.91 -54.93
CA THR A 18 23.55 -10.54 -56.32
C THR A 18 22.32 -10.34 -57.22
N SER A 19 22.14 -9.11 -57.70
CA SER A 19 21.64 -8.78 -59.05
C SER A 19 22.41 -7.50 -59.41
N MET A 20 23.37 -7.52 -60.34
CA MET A 20 23.11 -7.28 -61.77
C MET A 20 22.31 -5.97 -61.92
N CYS A 21 22.91 -4.78 -62.02
CA CYS A 21 24.19 -4.36 -62.61
C CYS A 21 24.31 -4.61 -64.12
N THR A 22 23.84 -3.64 -64.90
CA THR A 22 24.34 -3.31 -66.25
C THR A 22 24.16 -1.80 -66.51
N MET A 23 25.08 -1.23 -67.30
CA MET A 23 25.09 0.11 -67.92
C MET A 23 25.23 1.37 -67.02
N MET A 24 26.43 1.94 -67.09
CA MET A 24 26.81 3.36 -66.88
C MET A 24 27.00 4.02 -68.27
N PRO A 25 27.60 5.23 -68.43
CA PRO A 25 27.67 6.42 -67.56
C PRO A 25 26.69 7.51 -68.12
N ILE A 26 26.89 8.84 -68.31
CA ILE A 26 27.98 9.82 -68.12
C ILE A 26 27.34 11.22 -67.89
N MET A 27 27.99 12.12 -67.12
CA MET A 27 28.34 13.53 -67.47
C MET A 27 28.63 14.40 -66.22
N THR A 28 29.92 14.67 -66.01
CA THR A 28 30.60 15.84 -65.38
C THR A 28 29.92 16.74 -64.32
N PRO A 29 30.63 17.09 -63.22
CA PRO A 29 30.18 18.08 -62.24
C PRO A 29 30.49 19.54 -62.65
N ALA A 30 29.68 20.50 -62.18
CA ALA A 30 29.95 21.92 -62.27
C ALA A 30 30.30 22.51 -60.89
N TYR A 31 31.55 22.91 -60.69
CA TYR A 31 32.02 23.58 -59.47
C TYR A 31 32.23 25.07 -59.75
N HIS A 32 31.61 25.96 -58.98
CA HIS A 32 31.83 27.41 -59.10
C HIS A 32 32.28 28.01 -57.76
N ARG A 33 33.38 28.76 -57.79
CA ARG A 33 33.93 29.47 -56.62
C ARG A 33 33.26 30.83 -56.47
N GLY A 34 33.01 31.25 -55.22
CA GLY A 34 32.76 32.68 -54.94
C GLY A 34 31.92 33.01 -53.72
N SER A 35 32.54 33.06 -52.52
CA SER A 35 32.41 34.17 -51.56
C SER A 35 33.02 33.80 -50.19
N LEU A 36 34.34 33.95 -50.08
CA LEU A 36 35.01 33.99 -48.78
C LEU A 36 34.86 35.41 -48.20
N ASN A 37 33.73 35.72 -47.53
CA ASN A 37 33.61 36.80 -46.52
C ASN A 37 32.22 36.85 -45.83
N ARG A 38 31.80 35.76 -45.17
CA ARG A 38 30.60 35.76 -44.28
C ARG A 38 30.72 34.83 -43.06
N LEU A 39 31.91 34.72 -42.46
CA LEU A 39 32.16 33.78 -41.35
C LEU A 39 32.92 34.34 -40.12
N VAL A 40 32.98 35.67 -39.95
CA VAL A 40 33.71 36.30 -38.81
C VAL A 40 32.83 37.22 -37.94
N LEU A 41 31.52 37.00 -37.92
CA LEU A 41 30.58 37.71 -37.02
C LEU A 41 29.52 36.80 -36.36
N PHE A 42 29.87 35.53 -36.09
CA PHE A 42 28.95 34.57 -35.45
C PHE A 42 29.52 33.87 -34.19
N SER A 43 30.60 34.42 -33.60
CA SER A 43 31.37 33.77 -32.52
C SER A 43 31.44 34.55 -31.20
N ARG A 44 30.38 35.29 -30.84
CA ARG A 44 30.20 35.83 -29.46
C ARG A 44 28.77 35.70 -28.91
N ASN A 45 27.74 35.77 -29.75
CA ASN A 45 26.34 35.77 -29.28
C ASN A 45 25.85 34.40 -28.76
N ASN A 46 26.42 33.28 -29.22
CA ASN A 46 25.96 31.94 -28.84
C ASN A 46 26.29 31.55 -27.39
N MET A 47 27.34 32.13 -26.78
CA MET A 47 27.77 31.78 -25.42
C MET A 47 26.78 32.26 -24.34
N LEU A 48 26.04 33.35 -24.60
CA LEU A 48 25.00 33.87 -23.71
C LEU A 48 23.66 33.14 -23.83
N LEU A 49 23.44 32.40 -24.93
CA LEU A 49 22.25 31.58 -25.12
C LEU A 49 22.38 30.26 -24.34
N ASP A 50 23.56 29.63 -24.39
CA ASP A 50 23.84 28.36 -23.71
C ASP A 50 23.74 28.47 -22.18
N GLN A 51 24.32 29.52 -21.59
CA GLN A 51 24.19 29.82 -20.15
C GLN A 51 22.71 29.97 -19.71
N LYS A 52 21.86 30.58 -20.54
CA LYS A 52 20.41 30.70 -20.26
C LYS A 52 19.66 29.37 -20.38
N GLN A 53 20.07 28.50 -21.31
CA GLN A 53 19.54 27.13 -21.41
C GLN A 53 19.90 26.34 -20.13
N GLN A 54 21.15 26.40 -19.69
CA GLN A 54 21.64 25.67 -18.52
C GLN A 54 20.99 26.12 -17.20
N ILE A 55 20.77 27.42 -17.01
CA ILE A 55 19.99 27.97 -15.89
C ILE A 55 18.52 27.52 -15.94
N THR A 56 17.95 27.34 -17.12
CA THR A 56 16.56 26.85 -17.27
C THR A 56 16.44 25.36 -16.91
N ILE A 57 17.40 24.54 -17.34
CA ILE A 57 17.42 23.08 -17.12
C ILE A 57 17.59 22.75 -15.62
N THR A 58 18.48 23.44 -14.90
CA THR A 58 18.68 23.22 -13.46
C THR A 58 17.43 23.56 -12.65
N ASN A 59 16.71 24.63 -13.01
CA ASN A 59 15.45 25.03 -12.37
C ASN A 59 14.25 24.10 -12.66
N LEU A 60 14.36 23.14 -13.59
CA LEU A 60 13.32 22.13 -13.82
C LEU A 60 13.37 20.97 -12.81
N GLN A 61 14.55 20.60 -12.31
CA GLN A 61 14.75 19.37 -11.53
C GLN A 61 14.02 19.39 -10.17
N SER A 62 13.95 20.54 -9.51
CA SER A 62 13.31 20.72 -8.19
C SER A 62 11.78 20.55 -8.21
N ARG A 63 11.12 20.86 -9.35
CA ARG A 63 9.65 20.85 -9.48
C ARG A 63 9.05 19.44 -9.38
N GLY A 64 9.81 18.41 -9.76
CA GLY A 64 9.36 17.02 -9.75
C GLY A 64 9.10 16.44 -8.34
N MET A 65 9.92 16.79 -7.34
CA MET A 65 9.80 16.20 -6.00
C MET A 65 8.66 16.80 -5.18
N ALA A 66 8.40 18.10 -5.30
CA ALA A 66 7.26 18.76 -4.67
C ALA A 66 5.93 18.15 -5.17
N SER A 67 5.81 17.98 -6.50
CA SER A 67 4.65 17.35 -7.14
C SER A 67 4.41 15.91 -6.66
N LYS A 68 5.48 15.10 -6.51
CA LYS A 68 5.41 13.74 -5.94
C LYS A 68 4.85 13.74 -4.51
N LYS A 69 5.36 14.59 -3.61
CA LYS A 69 4.86 14.71 -2.21
C LYS A 69 3.40 15.16 -2.17
N HIS A 70 3.03 16.17 -2.95
CA HIS A 70 1.66 16.68 -3.07
C HIS A 70 0.68 15.59 -3.53
N ARG A 71 1.04 14.85 -4.60
CA ARG A 71 0.24 13.74 -5.12
C ARG A 71 0.11 12.57 -4.14
N ALA A 72 1.14 12.29 -3.34
CA ALA A 72 1.09 11.24 -2.32
C ALA A 72 0.10 11.58 -1.18
N VAL A 73 0.13 12.83 -0.67
CA VAL A 73 -0.80 13.33 0.35
C VAL A 73 -2.25 13.30 -0.17
N LEU A 74 -2.52 13.83 -1.36
CA LEU A 74 -3.89 13.80 -1.92
C LEU A 74 -4.36 12.37 -2.26
N ARG A 75 -3.45 11.44 -2.57
CA ARG A 75 -3.78 10.01 -2.73
C ARG A 75 -4.23 9.38 -1.41
N GLN A 76 -3.65 9.79 -0.28
CA GLN A 76 -4.03 9.32 1.06
C GLN A 76 -5.34 9.97 1.56
N SER A 77 -5.57 11.26 1.26
CA SER A 77 -6.75 12.00 1.72
C SER A 77 -8.00 11.86 0.85
N LYS A 78 -7.99 11.04 -0.22
CA LYS A 78 -9.11 10.88 -1.18
C LYS A 78 -10.48 10.69 -0.51
N GLY A 79 -10.55 9.87 0.55
CA GLY A 79 -11.78 9.56 1.28
C GLY A 79 -12.27 10.66 2.25
N PHE A 80 -11.54 11.76 2.43
CA PHE A 80 -11.92 12.80 3.39
C PHE A 80 -13.05 13.71 2.87
N ARG A 81 -14.12 13.85 3.66
CA ARG A 81 -15.26 14.72 3.34
C ARG A 81 -14.87 16.20 3.26
N GLY A 82 -15.42 16.91 2.27
CA GLY A 82 -15.29 18.37 2.13
C GLY A 82 -14.17 18.81 1.18
N ARG A 83 -13.28 19.71 1.64
CA ARG A 83 -12.15 20.25 0.85
C ARG A 83 -10.83 19.49 1.03
N ALA A 84 -10.66 18.73 2.11
CA ALA A 84 -9.38 18.09 2.46
C ALA A 84 -8.97 16.90 1.56
N ASN A 85 -9.83 16.42 0.68
CA ASN A 85 -9.50 15.49 -0.39
C ASN A 85 -8.93 16.17 -1.65
N ARG A 86 -8.91 17.51 -1.70
CA ARG A 86 -8.50 18.33 -2.86
C ARG A 86 -7.45 19.39 -2.50
N CYS A 87 -7.59 20.04 -1.34
CA CYS A 87 -6.68 21.09 -0.88
C CYS A 87 -5.58 20.50 0.03
N PHE A 88 -4.34 20.47 -0.46
CA PHE A 88 -3.17 19.88 0.21
C PHE A 88 -2.91 20.41 1.64
N THR A 89 -2.99 21.72 1.86
CA THR A 89 -2.80 22.34 3.18
C THR A 89 -3.79 21.81 4.22
N LEU A 90 -5.05 21.60 3.81
CA LEU A 90 -6.10 21.02 4.67
C LEU A 90 -5.99 19.49 4.80
N ALA A 91 -5.34 18.83 3.83
CA ALA A 91 -5.12 17.39 3.84
C ALA A 91 -4.08 16.99 4.91
N ILE A 92 -2.97 17.74 5.04
CA ILE A 92 -1.87 17.43 5.97
C ILE A 92 -2.38 17.30 7.42
N GLY A 93 -2.99 18.36 7.97
CA GLY A 93 -3.44 18.35 9.36
C GLY A 93 -4.49 17.27 9.66
N ARG A 94 -5.34 16.93 8.68
CA ARG A 94 -6.30 15.82 8.82
C ARG A 94 -5.65 14.44 8.72
N LEU A 95 -4.63 14.27 7.87
CA LEU A 95 -3.85 13.03 7.80
C LEU A 95 -3.10 12.79 9.11
N GLU A 96 -2.46 13.82 9.66
CA GLU A 96 -1.75 13.76 10.94
C GLU A 96 -2.69 13.29 12.08
N LYS A 97 -3.87 13.92 12.22
CA LYS A 97 -4.86 13.48 13.23
C LYS A 97 -5.41 12.09 12.94
N SER A 98 -5.65 11.74 11.67
CA SER A 98 -6.06 10.40 11.27
C SER A 98 -5.02 9.33 11.63
N TRP A 99 -3.72 9.63 11.49
CA TRP A 99 -2.63 8.73 11.88
C TRP A 99 -2.47 8.63 13.40
N GLN A 100 -2.61 9.73 14.13
CA GLN A 100 -2.62 9.75 15.61
C GLN A 100 -3.76 8.87 16.16
N TYR A 101 -4.99 9.04 15.64
CA TYR A 101 -6.12 8.18 16.01
C TYR A 101 -5.87 6.73 15.57
N ALA A 102 -5.46 6.46 14.33
CA ALA A 102 -5.18 5.09 13.89
C ALA A 102 -4.10 4.38 14.74
N TYR A 103 -3.09 5.09 15.24
CA TYR A 103 -2.10 4.53 16.16
C TYR A 103 -2.69 4.24 17.55
N ARG A 104 -3.46 5.18 18.11
CA ARG A 104 -4.21 5.00 19.37
C ARG A 104 -5.15 3.79 19.28
N ASP A 105 -5.95 3.73 18.22
CA ASP A 105 -7.06 2.79 18.07
C ASP A 105 -6.57 1.36 17.83
N ARG A 106 -5.39 1.18 17.21
CA ARG A 106 -4.71 -0.13 17.17
C ARG A 106 -4.38 -0.68 18.57
N LYS A 107 -4.13 0.19 19.57
CA LYS A 107 -3.96 -0.22 20.97
C LYS A 107 -5.32 -0.40 21.66
N VAL A 108 -6.25 0.54 21.49
CA VAL A 108 -7.55 0.56 22.18
C VAL A 108 -8.48 -0.58 21.74
N LYS A 109 -8.43 -1.01 20.47
CA LYS A 109 -9.22 -2.15 19.95
C LYS A 109 -9.10 -3.43 20.79
N LYS A 110 -7.95 -3.67 21.44
CA LYS A 110 -7.77 -4.83 22.36
C LYS A 110 -8.66 -4.73 23.61
N ARG A 111 -8.89 -3.51 24.12
CA ARG A 111 -9.81 -3.22 25.23
C ARG A 111 -11.27 -3.33 24.78
N ASP A 112 -11.59 -2.79 23.61
CA ASP A 112 -12.97 -2.76 23.10
C ASP A 112 -13.49 -4.16 22.77
N MET A 113 -12.67 -4.98 22.10
CA MET A 113 -12.99 -6.39 21.86
C MET A 113 -13.16 -7.16 23.18
N ARG A 114 -12.32 -6.91 24.19
CA ARG A 114 -12.46 -7.52 25.51
C ARG A 114 -13.74 -7.09 26.22
N ARG A 115 -14.14 -5.82 26.09
CA ARG A 115 -15.43 -5.32 26.62
C ARG A 115 -16.61 -6.04 25.97
N LEU A 116 -16.63 -6.12 24.64
CA LEU A 116 -17.65 -6.85 23.88
C LEU A 116 -17.72 -8.34 24.27
N TRP A 117 -16.59 -9.01 24.49
CA TRP A 117 -16.58 -10.39 24.98
C TRP A 117 -17.19 -10.52 26.38
N ILE A 118 -16.90 -9.59 27.29
CA ILE A 118 -17.49 -9.57 28.64
C ILE A 118 -19.01 -9.33 28.56
N GLU A 119 -19.46 -8.41 27.70
CA GLU A 119 -20.89 -8.11 27.51
C GLU A 119 -21.65 -9.34 26.96
N ARG A 120 -21.08 -10.07 25.99
CA ARG A 120 -21.62 -11.34 25.45
C ARG A 120 -21.69 -12.44 26.51
N ILE A 121 -20.59 -12.69 27.23
CA ILE A 121 -20.56 -13.72 28.29
C ILE A 121 -21.57 -13.37 29.40
N ASN A 122 -21.70 -12.09 29.77
CA ASN A 122 -22.67 -11.64 30.76
C ASN A 122 -24.12 -11.89 30.31
N ALA A 123 -24.44 -11.82 29.02
CA ALA A 123 -25.76 -12.17 28.51
C ALA A 123 -26.06 -13.67 28.70
N GLY A 124 -25.19 -14.56 28.21
CA GLY A 124 -25.37 -16.02 28.35
C GLY A 124 -25.35 -16.50 29.81
N VAL A 125 -24.42 -15.99 30.64
CA VAL A 125 -24.33 -16.36 32.07
C VAL A 125 -25.59 -15.97 32.85
N ARG A 126 -26.26 -14.88 32.48
CA ARG A 126 -27.52 -14.44 33.13
C ARG A 126 -28.71 -15.33 32.78
N GLN A 127 -28.76 -15.93 31.59
CA GLN A 127 -29.78 -16.94 31.25
C GLN A 127 -29.68 -18.19 32.15
N HIS A 128 -28.52 -18.42 32.78
CA HIS A 128 -28.28 -19.54 33.68
C HIS A 128 -28.25 -19.16 35.17
N GLY A 129 -28.79 -17.99 35.52
CA GLY A 129 -28.99 -17.54 36.91
C GLY A 129 -27.74 -17.03 37.63
N LEU A 130 -26.67 -16.67 36.89
CA LEU A 130 -25.42 -16.18 37.46
C LEU A 130 -25.09 -14.75 36.98
N SER A 131 -24.19 -14.07 37.67
CA SER A 131 -23.56 -12.83 37.21
C SER A 131 -22.15 -13.10 36.68
N TYR A 132 -21.68 -12.31 35.70
CA TYR A 132 -20.34 -12.48 35.12
C TYR A 132 -19.21 -12.45 36.18
N SER A 133 -19.30 -11.59 37.20
CA SER A 133 -18.29 -11.51 38.27
C SER A 133 -18.25 -12.77 39.14
N VAL A 134 -19.40 -13.32 39.53
CA VAL A 134 -19.48 -14.59 40.27
C VAL A 134 -18.99 -15.74 39.39
N PHE A 135 -19.44 -15.82 38.14
CA PHE A 135 -19.03 -16.83 37.18
C PHE A 135 -17.50 -16.83 36.95
N MET A 136 -16.88 -15.67 36.74
CA MET A 136 -15.42 -15.59 36.56
C MET A 136 -14.62 -15.91 37.84
N ASN A 137 -15.18 -15.65 39.03
CA ASN A 137 -14.58 -16.09 40.29
C ASN A 137 -14.63 -17.63 40.39
N LYS A 138 -15.80 -18.23 40.13
CA LYS A 138 -15.98 -19.68 40.11
C LYS A 138 -15.10 -20.37 39.05
N TRP A 139 -14.97 -19.79 37.85
CA TRP A 139 -14.07 -20.27 36.78
C TRP A 139 -12.61 -20.33 37.23
N ARG A 140 -12.13 -19.27 37.89
CA ARG A 140 -10.76 -19.23 38.43
C ARG A 140 -10.54 -20.25 39.54
N LYS A 141 -11.52 -20.41 40.43
CA LYS A 141 -11.47 -21.39 41.53
C LYS A 141 -11.59 -22.85 41.06
N SER A 142 -12.31 -23.11 39.97
CA SER A 142 -12.55 -24.49 39.51
C SER A 142 -11.32 -25.13 38.86
N GLY A 143 -10.36 -24.33 38.37
CA GLY A 143 -9.06 -24.76 37.85
C GLY A 143 -9.10 -25.57 36.55
N VAL A 144 -10.28 -25.75 35.93
CA VAL A 144 -10.47 -26.77 34.89
C VAL A 144 -9.77 -26.40 33.57
N PHE A 145 -9.86 -25.15 33.12
CA PHE A 145 -9.22 -24.69 31.88
C PHE A 145 -8.90 -23.18 31.91
N ASP A 146 -7.78 -22.76 31.31
CA ASP A 146 -7.47 -21.34 31.09
C ASP A 146 -7.96 -20.87 29.70
N VAL A 147 -9.28 -20.88 29.51
CA VAL A 147 -9.91 -20.52 28.22
C VAL A 147 -9.96 -19.00 28.05
N ASP A 148 -9.48 -18.53 26.89
CA ASP A 148 -9.52 -17.11 26.56
C ASP A 148 -10.95 -16.61 26.28
N ARG A 149 -11.24 -15.37 26.70
CA ARG A 149 -12.60 -14.79 26.68
C ARG A 149 -13.16 -14.65 25.27
N LYS A 150 -12.30 -14.60 24.25
CA LYS A 150 -12.69 -14.68 22.84
C LYS A 150 -13.51 -15.94 22.56
N ILE A 151 -13.02 -17.10 22.99
CA ILE A 151 -13.63 -18.41 22.72
C ILE A 151 -14.92 -18.55 23.54
N MET A 152 -14.86 -18.19 24.83
CA MET A 152 -16.00 -18.22 25.73
C MET A 152 -17.17 -17.31 25.26
N ALA A 153 -16.86 -16.15 24.68
CA ALA A 153 -17.85 -15.23 24.11
C ALA A 153 -18.35 -15.62 22.69
N ASP A 154 -17.74 -16.64 22.09
CA ASP A 154 -18.16 -17.22 20.80
C ASP A 154 -19.09 -18.42 21.07
N LEU A 155 -18.69 -19.33 21.97
CA LEU A 155 -19.53 -20.40 22.51
C LEU A 155 -20.86 -19.87 23.08
N ALA A 156 -20.81 -18.76 23.83
CA ALA A 156 -22.00 -18.13 24.42
C ALA A 156 -22.99 -17.52 23.40
N MET A 157 -22.65 -17.44 22.10
CA MET A 157 -23.56 -16.97 21.06
C MET A 157 -23.87 -18.03 20.00
N ASN A 158 -22.91 -18.88 19.66
CA ASN A 158 -23.06 -19.89 18.61
C ASN A 158 -23.61 -21.22 19.18
N GLU A 159 -23.20 -21.60 20.39
CA GLU A 159 -23.37 -22.96 20.93
C GLU A 159 -23.96 -22.97 22.36
N PRO A 160 -25.24 -22.58 22.55
CA PRO A 160 -25.83 -22.38 23.87
C PRO A 160 -25.91 -23.67 24.71
N PHE A 161 -26.04 -24.84 24.07
CA PHE A 161 -26.05 -26.14 24.77
C PHE A 161 -24.68 -26.45 25.40
N SER A 162 -23.61 -26.27 24.62
CA SER A 162 -22.22 -26.42 25.08
C SER A 162 -21.88 -25.40 26.16
N PHE A 163 -22.35 -24.16 26.01
CA PHE A 163 -22.18 -23.12 27.03
C PHE A 163 -22.90 -23.43 28.34
N LYS A 164 -24.14 -23.96 28.28
CA LYS A 164 -24.88 -24.41 29.46
C LYS A 164 -24.13 -25.52 30.21
N ALA A 165 -23.68 -26.57 29.51
CA ALA A 165 -22.94 -27.68 30.13
C ALA A 165 -21.68 -27.19 30.86
N LEU A 166 -20.94 -26.26 30.23
CA LEU A 166 -19.78 -25.59 30.82
C LEU A 166 -20.17 -24.79 32.08
N VAL A 167 -21.29 -24.06 32.07
CA VAL A 167 -21.80 -23.32 33.23
C VAL A 167 -22.17 -24.26 34.39
N ASP A 168 -22.81 -25.38 34.11
CA ASP A 168 -23.28 -26.31 35.14
C ASP A 168 -22.12 -27.11 35.79
N VAL A 169 -21.08 -27.48 35.03
CA VAL A 169 -19.82 -28.04 35.58
C VAL A 169 -19.15 -27.09 36.58
N ILE A 170 -19.13 -25.79 36.30
CA ILE A 170 -18.55 -24.77 37.20
C ILE A 170 -19.37 -24.64 38.49
N LYS A 171 -20.71 -24.72 38.40
CA LYS A 171 -21.59 -24.73 39.59
C LYS A 171 -21.22 -25.90 40.49
N MET A 172 -21.22 -27.12 39.95
CA MET A 172 -20.90 -28.36 40.68
C MET A 172 -19.51 -28.32 41.33
N LYS A 173 -18.47 -27.90 40.59
CA LYS A 173 -17.09 -27.86 41.10
C LYS A 173 -16.89 -26.82 42.22
N THR A 174 -17.71 -25.77 42.26
CA THR A 174 -17.64 -24.76 43.34
C THR A 174 -18.35 -25.20 44.61
N SER A 175 -19.50 -25.88 44.51
CA SER A 175 -20.27 -26.32 45.68
C SER A 175 -19.61 -27.44 46.49
N ALA A 176 -18.52 -28.01 46.00
CA ALA A 176 -17.74 -29.07 46.65
C ALA A 176 -16.53 -28.55 47.47
N ALA A 177 -16.41 -27.24 47.67
CA ALA A 177 -15.36 -26.63 48.49
C ALA A 177 -15.99 -25.77 49.61
N PRO A 178 -15.62 -25.99 50.89
CA PRO A 178 -15.99 -25.10 51.98
C PRO A 178 -15.27 -23.74 51.89
#